data_AF-A0A167M8Z1-F1
#
_entry.id   AF-A0A167M8Z1-F1
#
_cell.length_a   1.000
_cell.length_b   1.000
_cell.length_c   1.000
_cell.angle_alpha   90.00
_cell.angle_beta   90.00
_cell.angle_gamma   90.00
#
_symmetry.space_group_name_H-M   'P 1'
#
loop_
_entity.id
_entity.type
_entity.pdbx_description
1 polymer ?
#
loop_
_entity_poly.entity_id
_entity_poly.type
_entity_poly.pdbx_seq_one_letter_code
_entity_poly.pdbx_strand_id
1 'polypeptide(L)'
;TQLLLQHGGNCSYAPINSRQVDVLGKEEKRACTIMTSLAMDGTLLPFQSIWKGCTNRSLPFRNDTSNPILREAVQQGHIFTLSHSSTYWTNLRTLQVFVTSLLAPYFETQNKKNNCESHAPCLWVIDVYSVHRSEEFRNWMHDSYPWILLHYIPASCTGVWQPADVGLQRRLKTKLRQSALADVADETLEQLQSGCAPSAVMLDTSLPRLRNRTVGWLLQAYRQLNQPGIVQ
;
A
#
# COMPACT_ATOMS: atom_id res chain seq x y z
N THR A 1 0.17 -4.48 4.39
CA THR A 1 0.24 -3.56 5.54
C THR A 1 -0.83 -2.48 5.48
N GLN A 2 -1.30 -1.96 6.62
CA GLN A 2 -2.15 -0.77 6.68
C GLN A 2 -1.32 0.53 6.44
N LEU A 3 -1.90 1.48 5.72
CA LEU A 3 -1.43 2.86 5.60
C LEU A 3 -2.47 3.81 6.21
N LEU A 4 -2.04 4.63 7.17
CA LEU A 4 -2.84 5.71 7.73
C LEU A 4 -2.71 6.96 6.84
N LEU A 5 -3.82 7.61 6.57
CA LEU A 5 -3.85 8.79 5.71
C LEU A 5 -3.62 10.09 6.49
N GLN A 6 -3.96 10.07 7.77
CA GLN A 6 -3.72 11.16 8.71
C GLN A 6 -2.72 10.69 9.75
N HIS A 7 -1.60 11.41 9.86
CA HIS A 7 -0.54 11.14 10.80
C HIS A 7 -0.76 12.03 12.03
N GLY A 8 -1.53 11.53 13.01
CA GLY A 8 -1.78 12.23 14.28
C GLY A 8 -0.58 12.22 15.23
N GLY A 9 -0.61 13.07 16.25
CA GLY A 9 0.41 13.11 17.30
C GLY A 9 0.36 11.92 18.26
N ASN A 10 1.34 11.82 19.16
CA ASN A 10 1.30 10.93 20.32
C ASN A 10 0.93 11.68 21.61
N CYS A 11 0.64 12.97 21.51
CA CYS A 11 0.36 13.84 22.64
C CYS A 11 -1.11 14.23 22.64
N SER A 12 -1.65 14.47 23.84
CA SER A 12 -2.96 15.05 24.04
C SER A 12 -2.86 16.11 25.13
N TYR A 13 -3.75 17.09 25.09
CA TYR A 13 -3.89 18.11 26.15
C TYR A 13 -4.83 17.64 27.27
N ALA A 14 -5.20 16.36 27.29
CA ALA A 14 -6.00 15.81 28.38
C ALA A 14 -5.25 15.86 29.71
N PRO A 15 -5.98 16.03 30.84
CA PRO A 15 -5.40 15.96 32.17
C PRO A 15 -4.60 14.67 32.41
N ILE A 16 -3.55 14.76 33.21
CA ILE A 16 -2.76 13.61 33.64
C ILE A 16 -3.69 12.60 34.36
N ASN A 17 -3.57 11.32 34.03
CA ASN A 17 -4.43 10.20 34.46
C ASN A 17 -5.81 10.09 33.80
N SER A 18 -6.12 10.89 32.78
CA SER A 18 -7.30 10.66 31.95
C SER A 18 -7.23 9.28 31.26
N ARG A 19 -8.35 8.55 31.30
CA ARG A 19 -8.53 7.27 30.57
C ARG A 19 -9.28 7.54 29.28
N GLN A 20 -9.00 6.77 28.22
CA GLN A 20 -9.62 6.92 26.90
C GLN A 20 -9.49 8.35 26.36
N VAL A 21 -8.24 8.80 26.24
CA VAL A 21 -7.92 10.13 25.77
C VAL A 21 -7.96 10.16 24.25
N ASP A 22 -8.87 10.97 23.71
CA ASP A 22 -8.89 11.27 22.29
C ASP A 22 -7.55 11.89 21.87
N VAL A 23 -6.94 11.30 20.85
CA VAL A 23 -5.75 11.84 20.22
C VAL A 23 -6.16 12.38 18.85
N LEU A 24 -5.94 13.69 18.66
CA LEU A 24 -6.23 14.39 17.41
C LEU A 24 -5.66 13.62 16.21
N GLY A 25 -6.56 13.20 15.32
CA GLY A 25 -6.22 12.47 14.09
C GLY A 25 -6.00 10.96 14.24
N LYS A 26 -6.29 10.34 15.40
CA LYS A 26 -6.19 8.86 15.59
C LYS A 26 -7.52 8.13 15.75
N GLU A 27 -8.57 8.79 16.23
CA GLU A 27 -9.88 8.16 16.50
C GLU A 27 -10.59 7.74 15.20
N GLU A 28 -10.58 8.59 14.16
CA GLU A 28 -11.09 8.21 12.85
C GLU A 28 -9.99 7.52 12.01
N LYS A 29 -10.00 6.19 11.96
CA LYS A 29 -9.05 5.38 11.17
C LYS A 29 -9.26 5.55 9.66
N ARG A 30 -8.83 6.69 9.12
CA ARG A 30 -8.70 6.95 7.69
C ARG A 30 -7.50 6.19 7.16
N ALA A 31 -7.77 5.06 6.49
CA ALA A 31 -6.73 4.13 6.08
C ALA A 31 -7.07 3.38 4.78
N CYS A 32 -6.04 2.85 4.15
CA CYS A 32 -6.12 1.85 3.09
C CYS A 32 -5.15 0.69 3.39
N THR A 33 -5.35 -0.45 2.75
CA THR A 33 -4.35 -1.53 2.77
C THR A 33 -3.42 -1.36 1.58
N ILE A 34 -2.11 -1.41 1.83
CA ILE A 34 -1.07 -1.50 0.81
C ILE A 34 -0.56 -2.94 0.80
N MET A 35 -0.74 -3.62 -0.32
CA MET A 35 -0.13 -4.91 -0.60
C MET A 35 1.19 -4.70 -1.32
N THR A 36 2.24 -5.31 -0.77
CA THR A 36 3.63 -5.14 -1.19
C THR A 36 4.21 -6.51 -1.48
N SER A 37 4.95 -6.65 -2.57
CA SER A 37 5.68 -7.87 -2.88
C SER A 37 7.11 -7.57 -3.26
N LEU A 38 7.98 -8.52 -2.93
CA LEU A 38 9.39 -8.45 -3.16
C LEU A 38 9.85 -9.71 -3.88
N ALA A 39 10.64 -9.54 -4.92
CA ALA A 39 11.29 -10.65 -5.61
C ALA A 39 12.64 -10.99 -4.97
N MET A 40 13.12 -12.22 -5.20
CA MET A 40 14.36 -12.73 -4.60
C MET A 40 15.62 -11.99 -5.08
N ASP A 41 15.55 -11.32 -6.23
CA ASP A 41 16.62 -10.47 -6.76
C ASP A 41 16.65 -9.06 -6.12
N GLY A 42 15.77 -8.81 -5.14
CA GLY A 42 15.62 -7.51 -4.50
C GLY A 42 14.73 -6.53 -5.28
N THR A 43 14.06 -6.96 -6.35
CA THR A 43 13.12 -6.10 -7.07
C THR A 43 11.86 -5.86 -6.23
N LEU A 44 11.56 -4.59 -5.96
CA LEU A 44 10.28 -4.20 -5.36
C LEU A 44 9.21 -4.15 -6.45
N LEU A 45 8.16 -4.97 -6.30
CA LEU A 45 7.03 -4.92 -7.21
C LEU A 45 6.14 -3.71 -6.91
N PRO A 46 5.46 -3.16 -7.92
CA PRO A 46 4.44 -2.13 -7.73
C PRO A 46 3.41 -2.48 -6.66
N PHE A 47 2.96 -1.47 -5.94
CA PHE A 47 1.96 -1.63 -4.88
C PHE A 47 0.54 -1.82 -5.42
N GLN A 48 -0.26 -2.62 -4.73
CA GLN A 48 -1.72 -2.53 -4.77
C GLN A 48 -2.21 -1.77 -3.53
N SER A 49 -3.02 -0.74 -3.74
CA SER A 49 -3.77 -0.07 -2.68
C SER A 49 -5.24 -0.48 -2.71
N ILE A 50 -5.79 -0.81 -1.54
CA ILE A 50 -7.15 -1.31 -1.37
C ILE A 50 -7.93 -0.31 -0.51
N TRP A 51 -9.00 0.23 -1.08
CA TRP A 51 -9.79 1.32 -0.51
C TRP A 51 -11.18 0.84 -0.12
N LYS A 52 -11.69 1.31 1.02
CA LYS A 52 -13.07 1.09 1.45
C LYS A 52 -14.02 1.79 0.47
N GLY A 53 -15.03 1.06 -0.02
CA GLY A 53 -16.09 1.60 -0.86
C GLY A 53 -16.43 0.70 -2.05
N CYS A 54 -17.45 1.10 -2.82
CA CYS A 54 -17.98 0.32 -3.95
C CYS A 54 -17.98 1.08 -5.29
N THR A 55 -17.62 2.36 -5.29
CA THR A 55 -17.61 3.21 -6.49
C THR A 55 -16.29 3.95 -6.64
N ASN A 56 -15.97 4.37 -7.86
CA ASN A 56 -14.75 5.10 -8.17
C ASN A 56 -14.53 6.34 -7.31
N ARG A 57 -15.59 6.96 -6.77
CA ARG A 57 -15.49 8.08 -5.81
C ARG A 57 -14.67 7.76 -4.56
N SER A 58 -14.46 6.48 -4.26
CA SER A 58 -13.67 6.01 -3.11
C SER A 58 -12.22 5.71 -3.47
N LEU A 59 -11.83 5.82 -4.75
CA LEU A 59 -10.45 5.72 -5.24
C LEU A 59 -9.80 7.11 -5.36
N PRO A 60 -8.46 7.18 -5.33
CA PRO A 60 -7.75 8.41 -5.65
C PRO A 60 -8.18 8.99 -7.00
N PHE A 61 -8.34 10.31 -7.04
CA PHE A 61 -8.79 11.08 -8.20
C PHE A 61 -10.08 10.54 -8.85
N ARG A 62 -10.92 9.83 -8.08
CA ARG A 62 -12.10 9.15 -8.62
C ARG A 62 -11.77 8.17 -9.75
N ASN A 63 -10.57 7.58 -9.71
CA ASN A 63 -10.00 6.75 -10.76
C ASN A 63 -9.85 7.45 -12.13
N ASP A 64 -9.77 8.78 -12.14
CA ASP A 64 -9.55 9.56 -13.35
C ASP A 64 -8.07 9.53 -13.77
N THR A 65 -7.76 8.65 -14.73
CA THR A 65 -6.41 8.47 -15.27
C THR A 65 -5.95 9.61 -16.18
N SER A 66 -6.74 10.66 -16.39
CA SER A 66 -6.25 11.90 -16.98
C SER A 66 -5.38 12.71 -16.00
N ASN A 67 -5.55 12.48 -14.69
CA ASN A 67 -4.68 13.09 -13.69
C ASN A 67 -3.24 12.58 -13.86
N PRO A 68 -2.24 13.47 -13.98
CA PRO A 68 -0.88 13.08 -14.36
C PRO A 68 -0.21 12.16 -13.32
N ILE A 69 -0.47 12.39 -12.03
CA ILE A 69 0.15 11.61 -10.94
C ILE A 69 -0.47 10.21 -10.89
N LEU A 70 -1.79 10.09 -11.03
CA LEU A 70 -2.44 8.77 -11.10
C LEU A 70 -2.03 8.01 -12.36
N ARG A 71 -1.98 8.69 -13.51
CA ARG A 71 -1.53 8.12 -14.78
C ARG A 71 -0.12 7.54 -14.64
N GLU A 72 0.80 8.29 -14.04
CA GLU A 72 2.15 7.83 -13.80
C GLU A 72 2.17 6.59 -12.91
N ALA A 73 1.41 6.60 -11.81
CA ALA A 73 1.34 5.45 -10.90
C ALA A 73 0.82 4.19 -11.61
N VAL A 74 -0.23 4.32 -12.42
CA VAL A 74 -0.79 3.20 -13.20
C VAL A 74 0.20 2.72 -14.25
N GLN A 75 0.91 3.62 -14.93
CA GLN A 75 1.96 3.27 -15.90
C GLN A 75 3.14 2.54 -15.26
N GLN A 76 3.46 2.85 -13.99
CA GLN A 76 4.44 2.10 -13.20
C GLN A 76 3.91 0.76 -12.69
N GLY A 77 2.65 0.41 -12.97
CA GLY A 77 2.03 -0.85 -12.59
C GLY A 77 1.36 -0.84 -11.22
N HIS A 78 1.22 0.32 -10.57
CA HIS A 78 0.48 0.41 -9.30
C HIS A 78 -1.01 0.17 -9.52
N ILE A 79 -1.61 -0.61 -8.62
CA ILE A 79 -3.02 -1.01 -8.70
C ILE A 79 -3.82 -0.27 -7.63
N PHE A 80 -4.97 0.28 -8.01
CA PHE A 80 -5.91 0.93 -7.10
C PHE A 80 -7.23 0.18 -7.14
N THR A 81 -7.59 -0.47 -6.03
CA THR A 81 -8.75 -1.35 -5.95
C THR A 81 -9.72 -0.95 -4.85
N LEU A 82 -10.99 -1.23 -5.09
CA LEU A 82 -12.04 -1.12 -4.10
C LEU A 82 -12.21 -2.46 -3.38
N SER A 83 -12.38 -2.42 -2.07
CA SER A 83 -12.68 -3.61 -1.29
C SER A 83 -14.09 -4.13 -1.54
N HIS A 84 -15.03 -3.28 -1.99
CA HIS A 84 -16.46 -3.60 -2.07
C HIS A 84 -17.03 -4.13 -0.74
N SER A 85 -16.47 -3.65 0.38
CA SER A 85 -16.91 -4.02 1.73
C SER A 85 -16.95 -2.80 2.65
N SER A 86 -17.40 -3.00 3.89
CA SER A 86 -17.36 -1.99 4.95
C SER A 86 -15.94 -1.67 5.45
N THR A 87 -14.93 -2.44 5.01
CA THR A 87 -13.53 -2.33 5.43
C THR A 87 -12.61 -2.01 4.25
N TYR A 88 -11.32 -1.79 4.50
CA TYR A 88 -10.27 -1.62 3.47
C TYR A 88 -9.30 -2.81 3.43
N TRP A 89 -9.68 -3.95 4.02
CA TRP A 89 -8.82 -5.14 4.06
C TRP A 89 -8.85 -5.92 2.76
N THR A 90 -7.78 -6.66 2.50
CA THR A 90 -7.72 -7.62 1.41
C THR A 90 -8.79 -8.69 1.58
N ASN A 91 -9.50 -8.96 0.49
CA ASN A 91 -10.44 -10.06 0.31
C ASN A 91 -10.11 -10.85 -0.96
N LEU A 92 -10.85 -11.94 -1.19
CA LEU A 92 -10.66 -12.84 -2.33
C LEU A 92 -10.55 -12.08 -3.66
N ARG A 93 -11.50 -11.19 -3.94
CA ARG A 93 -11.53 -10.42 -5.19
C ARG A 93 -10.29 -9.53 -5.35
N THR A 94 -9.93 -8.78 -4.31
CA THR A 94 -8.75 -7.90 -4.39
C THR A 94 -7.46 -8.69 -4.56
N LEU A 95 -7.37 -9.89 -3.98
CA LEU A 95 -6.23 -10.78 -4.10
C LEU A 95 -6.14 -11.41 -5.49
N GLN A 96 -7.26 -11.82 -6.07
CA GLN A 96 -7.33 -12.27 -7.46
C GLN A 96 -6.86 -11.17 -8.43
N VAL A 97 -7.31 -9.93 -8.23
CA VAL A 97 -6.84 -8.78 -9.02
C VAL A 97 -5.32 -8.63 -8.93
N PHE A 98 -4.75 -8.75 -7.74
CA PHE A 98 -3.30 -8.68 -7.58
C PHE A 98 -2.57 -9.79 -8.33
N VAL A 99 -3.03 -11.03 -8.19
CA VAL A 99 -2.39 -12.17 -8.84
C VAL A 99 -2.44 -12.02 -10.35
N THR A 100 -3.62 -11.77 -10.90
CA THR A 100 -3.84 -11.68 -12.35
C THR A 100 -3.19 -10.45 -12.97
N SER A 101 -3.21 -9.31 -12.29
CA SER A 101 -2.76 -8.04 -12.89
C SER A 101 -1.29 -7.74 -12.63
N LEU A 102 -0.67 -8.39 -11.64
CA LEU A 102 0.70 -8.10 -11.24
C LEU A 102 1.57 -9.33 -11.06
N LEU A 103 1.18 -10.28 -10.20
CA LEU A 103 2.07 -11.38 -9.81
C LEU A 103 2.37 -12.34 -10.96
N ALA A 104 1.33 -12.88 -11.61
CA ALA A 104 1.50 -13.84 -12.69
C ALA A 104 2.21 -13.22 -13.91
N PRO A 105 1.84 -12.02 -14.40
CA PRO A 105 2.57 -11.36 -15.48
C PRO A 105 4.04 -11.06 -15.14
N TYR A 106 4.32 -10.71 -13.87
CA TYR A 106 5.69 -10.52 -13.42
C TYR A 106 6.49 -11.82 -13.52
N PHE A 107 5.97 -12.93 -12.98
CA PHE A 107 6.67 -14.21 -13.07
C PHE A 107 6.86 -14.70 -14.50
N GLU A 108 5.85 -14.58 -15.37
CA GLU A 108 5.98 -14.93 -16.79
C GLU A 108 7.10 -14.13 -17.47
N THR A 109 7.18 -12.83 -17.15
CA THR A 109 8.24 -11.96 -17.66
C THR A 109 9.62 -12.39 -17.15
N GLN A 110 9.74 -12.74 -15.87
CA GLN A 110 11.01 -13.20 -15.30
C GLN A 110 11.42 -14.57 -15.84
N ASN A 111 10.48 -15.50 -16.01
CA ASN A 111 10.75 -16.80 -16.63
C ASN A 111 11.31 -16.63 -18.05
N LYS A 112 10.66 -15.80 -18.88
CA LYS A 112 11.15 -15.49 -20.22
C LYS A 112 12.55 -14.87 -20.21
N LYS A 113 12.81 -13.92 -19.30
CA LYS A 113 14.15 -13.30 -19.15
C LYS A 113 15.24 -14.29 -18.76
N ASN A 114 14.88 -15.33 -18.01
CA ASN A 114 15.80 -16.39 -17.59
C ASN A 114 15.83 -17.58 -18.56
N ASN A 115 15.23 -17.46 -19.75
CA ASN A 115 15.12 -18.53 -20.75
C ASN A 115 14.41 -19.80 -20.24
N CYS A 116 13.51 -19.64 -19.27
CA CYS A 116 12.61 -20.69 -18.80
C CYS A 116 11.30 -20.67 -19.59
N GLU A 117 10.54 -21.76 -19.53
CA GLU A 117 9.16 -21.78 -20.01
C GLU A 117 8.32 -20.72 -19.28
N SER A 118 7.35 -20.10 -19.97
CA SER A 118 6.57 -18.99 -19.41
C SER A 118 5.92 -19.35 -18.07
N HIS A 119 5.47 -20.60 -17.92
CA HIS A 119 4.83 -21.15 -16.72
C HIS A 119 5.73 -22.14 -15.97
N ALA A 120 7.05 -21.93 -16.01
CA ALA A 120 7.96 -22.65 -15.14
C ALA A 120 7.59 -22.40 -13.66
N PRO A 121 7.71 -23.42 -12.77
CA PRO A 121 7.27 -23.32 -11.39
C PRO A 121 7.87 -22.11 -10.66
N CYS A 122 7.02 -21.29 -10.06
CA CYS A 122 7.40 -20.10 -9.30
C CYS A 122 6.89 -20.21 -7.87
N LEU A 123 7.70 -19.80 -6.89
CA LEU A 123 7.33 -19.83 -5.48
C LEU A 123 6.81 -18.46 -5.04
N TRP A 124 5.62 -18.43 -4.44
CA TRP A 124 5.10 -17.24 -3.76
C TRP A 124 5.05 -17.48 -2.25
N VAL A 125 5.94 -16.81 -1.53
CA VAL A 125 5.98 -16.82 -0.06
C VAL A 125 5.02 -15.79 0.51
N ILE A 126 4.05 -16.23 1.31
CA ILE A 126 2.96 -15.40 1.84
C ILE A 126 2.61 -15.76 3.29
N ASP A 127 2.02 -14.85 4.05
CA ASP A 127 1.55 -15.14 5.41
C ASP A 127 0.28 -16.02 5.44
N VAL A 128 -0.03 -16.60 6.60
CA VAL A 128 -1.25 -17.38 6.85
C VAL A 128 -2.48 -16.53 7.20
N TYR A 129 -2.62 -15.33 6.61
CA TYR A 129 -3.84 -14.53 6.74
C TYR A 129 -5.06 -15.30 6.24
N SER A 130 -6.23 -15.08 6.86
CA SER A 130 -7.45 -15.88 6.66
C SER A 130 -7.87 -16.00 5.19
N VAL A 131 -7.75 -14.92 4.42
CA VAL A 131 -8.06 -14.92 2.98
C VAL A 131 -7.01 -15.66 2.18
N HIS A 132 -5.72 -15.52 2.51
CA HIS A 132 -4.62 -16.18 1.79
C HIS A 132 -4.67 -17.71 1.94
N ARG A 133 -5.20 -18.22 3.07
CA ARG A 133 -5.35 -19.66 3.32
C ARG A 133 -6.77 -20.18 3.07
N SER A 134 -7.68 -19.34 2.60
CA SER A 134 -9.07 -19.76 2.34
C SER A 134 -9.09 -20.85 1.27
N GLU A 135 -10.06 -21.75 1.37
CA GLU A 135 -10.22 -22.83 0.40
C GLU A 135 -10.52 -22.27 -0.99
N GLU A 136 -11.38 -21.26 -1.07
CA GLU A 136 -11.77 -20.63 -2.34
C GLU A 136 -10.56 -20.03 -3.06
N PHE A 137 -9.68 -19.34 -2.31
CA PHE A 137 -8.47 -18.78 -2.91
C PHE A 137 -7.49 -19.86 -3.36
N ARG A 138 -7.26 -20.89 -2.52
CA ARG A 138 -6.34 -21.98 -2.85
C ARG A 138 -6.82 -22.79 -4.07
N ASN A 139 -8.12 -23.10 -4.14
CA ASN A 139 -8.70 -23.80 -5.28
C ASN A 139 -8.58 -22.94 -6.55
N TRP A 140 -8.89 -21.64 -6.46
CA TRP A 140 -8.72 -20.74 -7.60
C TRP A 140 -7.26 -20.64 -8.09
N MET A 141 -6.29 -20.56 -7.18
CA MET A 141 -4.86 -20.56 -7.52
C MET A 141 -4.44 -21.88 -8.17
N HIS A 142 -4.87 -23.01 -7.61
CA HIS A 142 -4.58 -24.34 -8.16
C HIS A 142 -5.12 -24.49 -9.58
N ASP A 143 -6.35 -24.04 -9.83
CA ASP A 143 -7.01 -24.23 -11.12
C ASP A 143 -6.53 -23.22 -12.17
N SER A 144 -6.27 -21.97 -11.78
CA SER A 144 -5.94 -20.88 -12.71
C SER A 144 -4.44 -20.70 -12.91
N TYR A 145 -3.63 -20.96 -11.88
CA TYR A 145 -2.18 -20.73 -11.86
C TYR A 145 -1.44 -21.88 -11.16
N PRO A 146 -1.60 -23.15 -11.59
CA PRO A 146 -1.02 -24.32 -10.92
C PRO A 146 0.51 -24.27 -10.81
N TRP A 147 1.16 -23.48 -11.66
CA TRP A 147 2.60 -23.26 -11.68
C TRP A 147 3.10 -22.25 -10.62
N ILE A 148 2.21 -21.53 -9.95
CA ILE A 148 2.55 -20.64 -8.83
C ILE A 148 2.29 -21.37 -7.52
N LEU A 149 3.37 -21.83 -6.89
CA LEU A 149 3.33 -22.60 -5.66
C LEU A 149 3.24 -21.66 -4.44
N LEU A 150 2.19 -21.82 -3.64
CA LEU A 150 2.01 -21.07 -2.40
C LEU A 150 2.86 -21.68 -1.28
N HIS A 151 3.71 -20.85 -0.67
CA HIS A 151 4.49 -21.22 0.51
C HIS A 151 4.13 -20.31 1.69
N TYR A 152 3.56 -20.91 2.73
CA TYR A 152 3.04 -20.16 3.86
C TYR A 152 4.08 -19.99 4.96
N ILE A 153 4.31 -18.74 5.36
CA ILE A 153 5.03 -18.43 6.60
C ILE A 153 4.14 -18.84 7.78
N PRO A 154 4.65 -19.65 8.74
CA PRO A 154 3.86 -20.07 9.89
C PRO A 154 3.24 -18.90 10.66
N ALA A 155 2.13 -19.16 11.35
CA ALA A 155 1.47 -18.14 12.15
C ALA A 155 2.45 -17.54 13.17
N SER A 156 2.33 -16.23 13.40
CA SER A 156 3.18 -15.45 14.32
C SER A 156 4.68 -15.43 13.97
N CYS A 157 5.08 -15.95 12.80
CA CYS A 157 6.47 -16.00 12.36
C CYS A 157 6.82 -14.92 11.32
N THR A 158 5.88 -14.05 10.94
CA THR A 158 6.11 -13.07 9.87
C THR A 158 7.22 -12.09 10.19
N GLY A 159 7.28 -11.60 11.44
CA GLY A 159 8.34 -10.70 11.91
C GLY A 159 9.74 -11.33 12.01
N VAL A 160 9.87 -12.63 11.74
CA VAL A 160 11.15 -13.37 11.77
C VAL A 160 11.49 -13.92 10.39
N TRP A 161 10.51 -14.48 9.69
CA TRP A 161 10.72 -15.28 8.47
C TRP A 161 10.13 -14.68 7.20
N GLN A 162 9.25 -13.67 7.28
CA GLN A 162 8.70 -13.04 6.09
C GLN A 162 9.61 -11.88 5.64
N PRO A 163 10.27 -11.97 4.47
CA PRO A 163 11.23 -10.94 4.03
C PRO A 163 10.60 -9.54 3.94
N ALA A 164 9.34 -9.47 3.51
CA ALA A 164 8.60 -8.22 3.43
C ALA A 164 8.42 -7.55 4.80
N ASP A 165 8.16 -8.31 5.86
CA ASP A 165 7.95 -7.77 7.21
C ASP A 165 9.28 -7.36 7.87
N VAL A 166 10.30 -8.20 7.74
CA VAL A 166 11.63 -7.98 8.36
C VAL A 166 12.36 -6.80 7.72
N GLY A 167 12.36 -6.69 6.40
CA GLY A 167 13.16 -5.70 5.67
C GLY A 167 12.36 -4.50 5.14
N LEU A 168 11.25 -4.76 4.45
CA LEU A 168 10.62 -3.78 3.56
C LEU A 168 9.57 -2.91 4.27
N GLN A 169 8.65 -3.51 5.02
CA GLN A 169 7.46 -2.81 5.52
C GLN A 169 7.80 -1.65 6.46
N ARG A 170 8.82 -1.79 7.32
CA ARG A 170 9.26 -0.71 8.20
C ARG A 170 9.82 0.47 7.40
N ARG A 171 10.65 0.19 6.38
CA ARG A 171 11.21 1.21 5.49
C ARG A 171 10.11 1.91 4.71
N LEU A 172 9.17 1.13 4.15
CA LEU A 172 7.99 1.67 3.45
C LEU A 172 7.15 2.60 4.32
N LYS A 173 6.76 2.16 5.51
CA LYS A 173 6.00 3.01 6.46
C LYS A 173 6.74 4.30 6.78
N THR A 174 8.07 4.23 6.92
CA THR A 174 8.89 5.41 7.18
C THR A 174 8.89 6.38 6.00
N LYS A 175 9.06 5.86 4.77
CA LYS A 175 9.04 6.69 3.56
C LYS A 175 7.68 7.32 3.29
N LEU A 176 6.59 6.59 3.50
CA LEU A 176 5.23 7.14 3.39
C LEU A 176 4.99 8.27 4.38
N ARG A 177 5.45 8.12 5.63
CA ARG A 177 5.36 9.19 6.66
C ARG A 177 6.19 10.42 6.29
N GLN A 178 7.42 10.21 5.81
CA GLN A 178 8.29 11.31 5.38
C GLN A 178 7.66 12.09 4.22
N SER A 179 7.11 11.37 3.24
CA SER A 179 6.42 11.99 2.10
C SER A 179 5.17 12.76 2.54
N ALA A 180 4.32 12.16 3.38
CA ALA A 180 3.14 12.84 3.90
C ALA A 180 3.47 14.08 4.75
N LEU A 181 4.59 14.05 5.49
CA LEU A 181 5.05 15.21 6.26
C LEU A 181 5.58 16.33 5.34
N ALA A 182 6.34 15.98 4.30
CA ALA A 182 6.84 16.93 3.31
C ALA A 182 5.67 17.66 2.61
N ASP A 183 4.66 16.92 2.15
CA ASP A 183 3.44 17.50 1.54
C ASP A 183 2.74 18.54 2.45
N VAL A 184 2.71 18.27 3.75
CA VAL A 184 2.10 19.18 4.74
C VAL A 184 2.98 20.42 4.96
N ALA A 185 4.29 20.24 5.02
CA ALA A 185 5.24 21.34 5.18
C ALA A 185 5.22 22.25 3.94
N ASP A 186 5.18 21.68 2.74
CA ASP A 186 5.12 22.41 1.48
C ASP A 186 3.82 23.22 1.35
N GLU A 187 2.65 22.61 1.62
CA GLU A 187 1.37 23.34 1.63
C GLU A 187 1.34 24.48 2.66
N THR A 188 1.94 24.25 3.84
CA THR A 188 2.05 25.29 4.87
C THR A 188 2.92 26.44 4.39
N LEU A 189 4.07 26.12 3.80
CA LEU A 189 5.01 27.11 3.30
C LEU A 189 4.42 27.92 2.14
N GLU A 190 3.71 27.26 1.21
CA GLU A 190 2.99 27.92 0.12
C GLU A 190 1.95 28.92 0.65
N GLN A 191 1.16 28.54 1.66
CA GLN A 191 0.20 29.45 2.29
C GLN A 191 0.91 30.66 2.91
N LEU A 192 1.98 30.44 3.68
CA LEU A 192 2.74 31.53 4.32
C LEU A 192 3.37 32.46 3.28
N GLN A 193 3.97 31.91 2.21
CA GLN A 193 4.56 32.69 1.13
C GLN A 193 3.53 33.48 0.33
N SER A 194 2.28 33.00 0.25
CA SER A 194 1.17 33.75 -0.35
C SER A 194 0.63 34.89 0.53
N GLY A 195 1.24 35.12 1.71
CA GLY A 195 0.88 36.18 2.64
C GLY A 195 -0.15 35.77 3.70
N CYS A 196 -0.48 34.48 3.82
CA CYS A 196 -1.33 33.97 4.89
C CYS A 196 -0.63 34.16 6.24
N ALA A 197 -1.32 34.75 7.22
CA ALA A 197 -0.79 34.86 8.57
C ALA A 197 -0.62 33.46 9.19
N PRO A 198 0.42 33.21 10.02
CA PRO A 198 0.66 31.89 10.61
C PRO A 198 -0.53 31.31 11.38
N SER A 199 -1.33 32.14 12.05
CA SER A 199 -2.54 31.72 12.78
C SER A 199 -3.72 31.36 11.88
N ALA A 200 -3.69 31.75 10.61
CA ALA A 200 -4.75 31.51 9.63
C ALA A 200 -4.46 30.33 8.70
N VAL A 201 -3.27 29.72 8.79
CA VAL A 201 -2.92 28.52 8.02
C VAL A 201 -3.90 27.40 8.36
N MET A 202 -4.58 26.87 7.35
CA MET A 202 -5.47 25.74 7.47
C MET A 202 -5.15 24.68 6.43
N LEU A 203 -4.96 23.45 6.90
CA LEU A 203 -4.66 22.31 6.05
C LEU A 203 -5.93 21.52 5.77
N ASP A 204 -6.21 21.23 4.50
CA ASP A 204 -7.33 20.38 4.12
C ASP A 204 -7.00 18.92 4.47
N THR A 205 -7.51 18.48 5.61
CA THR A 205 -7.37 17.10 6.08
C THR A 205 -8.49 16.19 5.59
N SER A 206 -9.37 16.64 4.68
CA SER A 206 -10.50 15.85 4.20
C SER A 206 -10.05 14.52 3.57
N LEU A 207 -10.85 13.47 3.75
CA LEU A 207 -10.53 12.14 3.20
C LEU A 207 -10.28 12.17 1.68
N PRO A 208 -11.07 12.88 0.84
CA PRO A 208 -10.78 12.98 -0.59
C PRO A 208 -9.41 13.59 -0.90
N ARG A 209 -9.02 14.66 -0.17
CA ARG A 209 -7.73 15.32 -0.33
C ARG A 209 -6.58 14.38 0.03
N LEU A 210 -6.62 13.78 1.21
CA LEU A 210 -5.58 12.86 1.68
C LEU A 210 -5.47 11.61 0.79
N ARG A 211 -6.60 11.08 0.31
CA ARG A 211 -6.63 9.97 -0.64
C ARG A 211 -5.90 10.29 -1.94
N ASN A 212 -6.10 11.49 -2.49
CA ASN A 212 -5.42 11.92 -3.71
C ASN A 212 -3.91 12.08 -3.49
N ARG A 213 -3.50 12.70 -2.38
CA ARG A 213 -2.08 12.85 -2.00
C ARG A 213 -1.34 11.53 -1.86
N THR A 214 -2.05 10.50 -1.38
CA THR A 214 -1.47 9.16 -1.18
C THR A 214 -0.82 8.58 -2.44
N VAL A 215 -1.29 8.95 -3.64
CA VAL A 215 -0.67 8.51 -4.90
C VAL A 215 0.76 9.02 -5.01
N GLY A 216 0.99 10.30 -4.70
CA GLY A 216 2.33 10.89 -4.65
C GLY A 216 3.21 10.22 -3.61
N TRP A 217 2.66 9.93 -2.42
CA TRP A 217 3.40 9.26 -1.35
C TRP A 217 3.85 7.85 -1.75
N LEU A 218 2.97 7.10 -2.40
CA LEU A 218 3.27 5.76 -2.89
C LEU A 218 4.35 5.79 -3.98
N LEU A 219 4.24 6.71 -4.94
CA LEU A 219 5.23 6.89 -6.01
C LEU A 219 6.62 7.25 -5.43
N GLN A 220 6.67 8.23 -4.53
CA GLN A 220 7.93 8.66 -3.92
C GLN A 220 8.55 7.53 -3.09
N ALA A 221 7.75 6.82 -2.29
CA ALA A 221 8.23 5.69 -1.51
C ALA A 221 8.72 4.55 -2.42
N TYR A 222 8.02 4.25 -3.52
CA TYR A 222 8.43 3.23 -4.47
C TYR A 222 9.78 3.58 -5.11
N ARG A 223 9.95 4.80 -5.64
CA ARG A 223 11.23 5.26 -6.24
C ARG A 223 12.40 5.23 -5.26
N GLN A 224 12.15 5.54 -3.99
CA GLN A 224 13.21 5.55 -2.97
C GLN A 224 13.58 4.15 -2.48
N LEU A 225 12.66 3.18 -2.55
CA LEU A 225 12.90 1.83 -2.03
C LEU A 225 13.33 0.85 -3.12
N ASN A 226 12.86 1.04 -4.35
CA ASN A 226 13.22 0.22 -5.50
C ASN A 226 14.60 0.63 -6.05
N GLN A 227 15.61 0.60 -5.20
CA GLN A 227 17.01 0.87 -5.54
C GLN A 227 17.86 -0.37 -5.20
N PRO A 228 18.81 -0.76 -6.07
CA PRO A 228 19.56 -2.01 -5.91
C PRO A 228 20.25 -2.21 -4.54
N GLY A 229 20.60 -1.12 -3.84
CA GLY A 229 21.27 -1.18 -2.53
C GLY A 229 20.35 -1.17 -1.30
N ILE A 230 19.02 -1.04 -1.46
CA ILE A 230 18.08 -0.88 -0.34
C ILE A 230 17.29 -2.18 -0.07
N VAL A 231 17.42 -3.18 -0.92
CA VAL A 231 16.57 -4.39 -0.88
C VAL A 231 17.37 -5.68 -0.65
N GLN A 232 18.66 -5.54 -0.31
CA GLN A 232 19.51 -6.62 0.17
C GLN A 232 19.43 -6.77 1.69
#